data_AF-A0AAV6BM81-F1
#
_entry.id   AF-A0AAV6BM81-F1
#
_cell.length_a   1.000
_cell.length_b   1.000
_cell.length_c   1.000
_cell.angle_alpha   90.00
_cell.angle_beta   90.00
_cell.angle_gamma   90.00
#
_symmetry.space_group_name_H-M   'P 1'
#
loop_
_entity.id
_entity.type
_entity.pdbx_description
1 polymer ?
#
loop_
_entity_poly.entity_id
_entity_poly.type
_entity_poly.pdbx_seq_one_letter_code
_entity_poly.pdbx_strand_id
1 'polypeptide(L)'
;MWALIGLYGGREDNTFYRRGGRGLEIAGGRRLETGDTTLLGPAIIHAINNPLRVFTGAIHIYGGDFFGMPRSEWDPETLAERPWDAARTRKVFADANARWRAETAKR
;
A
#
# COMPACT_ATOMS: atom_id res chain seq x y z
N MET A 1 -5.75 -12.78 5.04
CA MET A 1 -4.47 -13.46 5.37
C MET A 1 -3.56 -12.50 6.12
N TRP A 2 -2.54 -12.99 6.83
CA TRP A 2 -1.50 -12.12 7.38
C TRP A 2 -0.48 -11.74 6.28
N ALA A 3 0.28 -10.67 6.52
CA ALA A 3 1.39 -10.25 5.67
C ALA A 3 2.61 -9.83 6.50
N LEU A 4 3.82 -10.25 6.10
CA LEU A 4 5.09 -9.76 6.63
C LEU A 4 5.76 -8.92 5.54
N ILE A 5 6.05 -7.66 5.85
CA ILE A 5 6.66 -6.71 4.92
C ILE A 5 8.01 -6.29 5.49
N GLY A 6 9.05 -6.31 4.66
CA GLY A 6 10.39 -5.82 5.00
C GLY A 6 10.93 -4.88 3.94
N LEU A 7 11.41 -3.71 4.35
CA LEU A 7 12.01 -2.73 3.44
C LEU A 7 13.51 -2.99 3.26
N TYR A 8 13.96 -3.01 2.01
CA TYR A 8 15.40 -3.08 1.67
C TYR A 8 15.92 -1.79 1.03
N GLY A 9 15.05 -0.80 0.79
CA GLY A 9 15.45 0.52 0.31
C GLY A 9 14.34 1.54 0.46
N GLY A 10 14.69 2.80 0.76
CA GLY A 10 13.73 3.90 0.87
C GLY A 10 12.93 3.90 2.18
N ARG A 11 11.69 4.38 2.12
CA ARG A 11 10.79 4.58 3.26
C ARG A 11 9.32 4.39 2.86
N GLU A 12 8.53 3.89 3.80
CA GLU A 12 7.07 3.88 3.72
C GLU A 12 6.45 4.55 4.94
N ASP A 13 5.49 5.43 4.71
CA ASP A 13 4.56 5.88 5.74
C ASP A 13 3.27 5.06 5.59
N ASN A 14 3.02 4.19 6.57
CA ASN A 14 1.82 3.37 6.63
C ASN A 14 0.76 4.02 7.52
N THR A 15 -0.45 4.20 7.01
CA THR A 15 -1.64 4.52 7.81
C THR A 15 -2.45 3.24 7.98
N PHE A 16 -2.76 2.88 9.22
CA PHE A 16 -3.57 1.71 9.55
C PHE A 16 -5.01 2.11 9.81
N TYR A 17 -5.92 1.28 9.32
CA TYR A 17 -7.36 1.43 9.45
C TYR A 17 -7.97 0.14 9.98
N ARG A 18 -9.13 0.30 10.59
CA ARG A 18 -10.06 -0.78 10.91
C ARG A 18 -11.44 -0.43 10.37
N ARG A 19 -12.28 -1.45 10.21
CA ARG A 19 -13.71 -1.22 9.97
C ARG A 19 -14.35 -0.67 11.24
N GLY A 20 -15.17 0.36 11.09
CA GLY A 20 -15.96 1.01 12.11
C GLY A 20 -17.44 1.07 11.73
N GLY A 21 -18.25 1.66 12.60
CA GLY A 21 -19.72 1.66 12.44
C GLY A 21 -20.24 2.44 11.22
N ARG A 22 -19.42 3.35 10.66
CA ARG A 22 -19.78 4.21 9.52
C ARG A 22 -18.77 4.13 8.35
N GLY A 23 -17.89 3.13 8.33
CA GLY A 23 -16.85 3.00 7.31
C GLY A 23 -15.46 2.75 7.89
N LEU A 24 -14.42 3.28 7.25
CA LEU A 24 -13.06 3.17 7.76
C LEU A 24 -12.79 4.14 8.92
N GLU A 25 -12.09 3.64 9.93
CA GLU A 25 -11.58 4.44 11.05
C GLU A 25 -10.05 4.28 11.13
N ILE A 26 -9.35 5.39 11.36
CA ILE A 26 -7.89 5.36 11.55
C ILE A 26 -7.59 4.62 12.87
N ALA A 27 -6.73 3.62 12.79
CA ALA A 27 -6.28 2.80 13.90
C ALA A 27 -4.82 3.07 14.29
N GLY A 28 -4.14 3.97 13.58
CA GLY A 28 -2.77 4.39 13.85
C GLY A 28 -1.94 4.50 12.58
N GLY A 29 -0.63 4.50 12.72
CA GLY A 29 0.30 4.51 11.59
C GLY A 29 1.70 4.12 12.02
N ARG A 30 2.53 3.79 11.04
CA ARG A 30 3.93 3.41 11.25
C ARG A 30 4.78 3.89 10.09
N ARG A 31 5.90 4.52 10.40
CA ARG A 31 6.98 4.75 9.44
C ARG A 31 7.87 3.51 9.42
N LEU A 32 8.20 3.04 8.23
CA LEU A 32 9.17 1.97 8.00
C LEU A 32 10.33 2.53 7.19
N GLU A 33 11.54 2.22 7.61
CA GLU A 33 12.79 2.53 6.92
C GLU A 33 13.48 1.26 6.42
N THR A 34 14.60 1.43 5.74
CA THR A 34 15.41 0.31 5.26
C THR A 34 15.89 -0.55 6.45
N GLY A 35 15.63 -1.85 6.39
CA GLY A 35 15.90 -2.80 7.48
C GLY A 35 14.72 -3.05 8.41
N ASP A 36 13.69 -2.19 8.39
CA ASP A 36 12.50 -2.41 9.20
C ASP A 36 11.62 -3.53 8.63
N THR A 37 10.96 -4.24 9.56
CA THR A 37 9.92 -5.21 9.23
C THR A 37 8.63 -4.92 10.00
N THR A 38 7.50 -5.29 9.39
CA THR A 38 6.19 -5.21 10.02
C THR A 38 5.34 -6.44 9.70
N LEU A 39 4.67 -6.96 10.72
CA LEU A 39 3.66 -8.01 10.58
C LEU A 39 2.28 -7.35 10.61
N LEU A 40 1.47 -7.61 9.58
CA LEU A 40 0.09 -7.18 9.47
C LEU A 40 -0.81 -8.39 9.70
N GLY A 41 -1.67 -8.29 10.72
CA GLY A 41 -2.70 -9.28 11.00
C GLY A 41 -3.80 -9.27 9.93
N PRO A 42 -4.63 -10.33 9.86
CA PRO A 42 -5.63 -10.51 8.79
C PRO A 42 -6.76 -9.47 8.79
N ALA A 43 -6.92 -8.70 9.88
CA ALA A 43 -7.93 -7.66 10.00
C ALA A 43 -7.41 -6.24 9.70
N ILE A 44 -6.09 -6.07 9.48
CA ILE A 44 -5.50 -4.76 9.21
C ILE A 44 -5.84 -4.32 7.79
N ILE A 45 -6.33 -3.10 7.69
CA ILE A 45 -6.44 -2.35 6.44
C ILE A 45 -5.36 -1.28 6.48
N HIS A 46 -4.63 -1.04 5.40
CA HIS A 46 -3.60 0.00 5.40
C HIS A 46 -3.49 0.74 4.08
N ALA A 47 -3.01 1.98 4.17
CA ALA A 47 -2.58 2.78 3.03
C ALA A 47 -1.08 3.05 3.17
N ILE A 48 -0.36 2.94 2.06
CA ILE A 48 1.11 3.11 2.01
C ILE A 48 1.41 4.36 1.18
N ASN A 49 2.27 5.21 1.71
CA ASN A 49 2.82 6.36 0.98
C ASN A 49 4.34 6.31 0.97
N ASN A 50 4.96 6.57 -0.18
CA ASN A 50 6.39 6.87 -0.26
C ASN A 50 6.57 8.40 -0.19
N PRO A 51 7.07 8.95 0.93
CA PRO A 51 7.22 10.40 1.08
C PRO A 51 8.50 10.95 0.41
N LEU A 52 9.35 10.08 -0.13
CA LEU A 52 10.65 10.46 -0.68
C LEU A 52 10.59 10.57 -2.21
N ARG A 53 11.58 11.29 -2.77
CA ARG A 53 11.81 11.38 -4.23
C ARG A 53 12.77 10.31 -4.74
N VAL A 54 12.81 9.16 -4.07
CA VAL A 54 13.57 7.96 -4.48
C VAL A 54 12.63 6.76 -4.43
N PHE A 55 12.93 5.70 -5.17
CA PHE A 55 12.13 4.47 -5.12
C PHE A 55 12.28 3.79 -3.75
N THR A 56 11.15 3.28 -3.24
CA THR A 56 11.10 2.41 -2.07
C THR A 56 11.00 0.96 -2.54
N GLY A 57 11.81 0.08 -1.95
CA GLY A 57 11.87 -1.34 -2.25
C GLY A 57 11.51 -2.16 -1.02
N ALA A 58 10.54 -3.06 -1.17
CA ALA A 58 10.09 -3.95 -0.11
C ALA A 58 9.91 -5.39 -0.60
N ILE A 59 10.08 -6.35 0.31
CA ILE A 59 9.75 -7.76 0.13
C ILE A 59 8.48 -8.04 0.93
N HIS A 60 7.47 -8.60 0.27
CA HIS A 60 6.19 -8.91 0.87
C HIS A 60 6.00 -10.42 0.89
N ILE A 61 5.78 -10.97 2.08
CA ILE A 61 5.43 -12.38 2.30
C ILE A 61 3.99 -12.44 2.78
N TYR A 62 3.17 -13.24 2.09
CA TYR A 62 1.75 -13.40 2.39
C TYR A 62 1.46 -14.82 2.84
N GLY A 63 0.67 -14.95 3.91
CA GLY A 63 0.29 -16.24 4.50
C GLY A 63 -0.81 -17.01 3.77
N GLY A 64 -0.83 -17.00 2.44
CA GLY A 64 -1.86 -17.66 1.64
C GLY A 64 -1.77 -17.31 0.15
N ASP A 65 -2.79 -17.72 -0.61
CA ASP A 65 -2.89 -17.40 -2.04
C ASP A 65 -3.26 -15.92 -2.25
N PHE A 66 -2.23 -15.08 -2.39
CA PHE A 66 -2.38 -13.64 -2.59
C PHE A 66 -3.15 -13.28 -3.87
N PHE A 67 -3.05 -14.11 -4.91
CA PHE A 67 -3.67 -13.83 -6.21
C PHE A 67 -5.10 -14.36 -6.30
N GLY A 68 -5.39 -15.51 -5.69
CA GLY A 68 -6.72 -16.12 -5.69
C GLY A 68 -7.64 -15.65 -4.58
N MET A 69 -7.13 -15.02 -3.52
CA MET A 69 -7.99 -14.48 -2.45
C MET A 69 -8.70 -13.18 -2.88
N PRO A 70 -10.04 -13.10 -2.81
CA PRO A 70 -10.75 -11.84 -2.99
C PRO A 70 -10.28 -10.81 -1.97
N ARG A 71 -10.05 -9.58 -2.42
CA ARG A 71 -9.63 -8.46 -1.58
C ARG A 71 -10.56 -7.28 -1.80
N SER A 72 -10.65 -6.43 -0.79
CA SER A 72 -11.28 -5.12 -0.89
C SER A 72 -10.21 -4.04 -0.98
N GLU A 73 -10.61 -2.91 -1.54
CA GLU A 73 -9.85 -1.68 -1.53
C GLU A 73 -10.80 -0.51 -1.31
N TRP A 74 -10.24 0.63 -0.91
CA TRP A 74 -11.00 1.81 -0.59
C TRP A 74 -10.60 2.96 -1.48
N ASP A 75 -11.59 3.77 -1.82
CA ASP A 75 -11.35 5.03 -2.50
C ASP A 75 -10.63 6.02 -1.56
N PRO A 76 -9.52 6.64 -1.99
CA PRO A 76 -8.71 7.46 -1.08
C PRO A 76 -9.38 8.78 -0.67
N GLU A 77 -10.38 9.25 -1.42
CA GLU A 77 -11.09 10.51 -1.14
C GLU A 77 -12.41 10.26 -0.40
N THR A 78 -13.20 9.30 -0.89
CA THR A 78 -14.54 9.02 -0.35
C THR A 78 -14.55 7.95 0.74
N LEU A 79 -13.47 7.18 0.87
CA LEU A 79 -13.37 6.00 1.74
C LEU A 79 -14.43 4.93 1.45
N ALA A 80 -15.02 4.96 0.27
CA ALA A 80 -15.97 3.94 -0.18
C ALA A 80 -15.23 2.64 -0.49
N GLU A 81 -15.74 1.54 0.06
CA GLU A 81 -15.20 0.21 -0.20
C GLU A 81 -15.65 -0.31 -1.57
N ARG A 82 -14.75 -1.00 -2.27
CA ARG A 82 -15.05 -1.77 -3.48
C ARG A 82 -14.19 -3.04 -3.56
N PRO A 83 -14.59 -4.03 -4.38
CA PRO A 83 -13.72 -5.15 -4.71
C PRO A 83 -12.42 -4.66 -5.33
N TRP A 84 -11.30 -5.32 -4.98
CA TRP A 84 -9.99 -4.99 -5.53
C TRP A 84 -9.92 -5.30 -7.02
N ASP A 85 -9.45 -4.32 -7.79
CA ASP A 85 -9.26 -4.44 -9.23
C ASP A 85 -7.76 -4.45 -9.62
N ALA A 86 -7.33 -5.60 -10.12
CA ALA A 86 -5.97 -5.81 -10.61
C ALA A 86 -5.63 -4.94 -11.84
N ALA A 87 -6.57 -4.74 -12.76
CA ALA A 87 -6.36 -3.92 -13.94
C ALA A 87 -6.20 -2.45 -13.56
N ARG A 88 -7.05 -1.96 -12.63
CA ARG A 88 -6.90 -0.60 -12.10
C ARG A 88 -5.56 -0.40 -11.39
N THR A 89 -5.14 -1.36 -10.57
CA THR A 89 -3.83 -1.31 -9.89
C THR A 89 -2.69 -1.17 -10.91
N ARG A 90 -2.67 -1.99 -11.96
CA ARG A 90 -1.65 -1.91 -13.02
C ARG A 90 -1.67 -0.56 -13.72
N LYS A 91 -2.86 -0.02 -14.01
CA LYS A 91 -3.00 1.31 -14.64
C LYS A 91 -2.41 2.41 -13.76
N VAL A 92 -2.71 2.41 -12.46
CA VAL A 92 -2.18 3.42 -11.51
C VAL A 92 -0.65 3.43 -11.51
N PHE A 93 0.00 2.25 -11.49
CA PHE A 93 1.45 2.14 -11.57
C PHE A 93 2.00 2.63 -12.92
N ALA A 94 1.35 2.28 -14.03
CA ALA A 94 1.76 2.75 -15.36
C ALA A 94 1.71 4.28 -15.47
N ASP A 95 0.61 4.90 -15.03
CA ASP A 95 0.43 6.35 -15.03
C ASP A 95 1.47 7.04 -14.13
N ALA A 96 1.75 6.48 -12.93
CA ALA A 96 2.77 7.00 -12.02
C ALA A 96 4.18 6.94 -12.62
N ASN A 97 4.53 5.83 -13.26
CA ASN A 97 5.82 5.67 -13.94
C ASN A 97 5.98 6.65 -15.11
N ALA A 98 4.91 6.88 -15.89
CA ALA A 98 4.92 7.85 -16.97
C ALA A 98 5.15 9.28 -16.44
N ARG A 99 4.45 9.67 -15.37
CA ARG A 99 4.67 10.98 -14.70
C ARG A 99 6.12 11.12 -14.22
N TRP A 100 6.66 10.12 -13.54
CA TRP A 100 8.05 10.14 -13.06
C TRP A 100 9.07 10.33 -14.20
N ARG A 101 8.91 9.59 -15.31
CA ARG A 101 9.78 9.73 -16.50
C ARG A 101 9.69 11.12 -17.11
N ALA A 102 8.48 11.68 -17.22
CA ALA A 102 8.28 13.01 -17.77
C ALA A 102 8.87 14.12 -16.88
N GLU A 103 8.84 13.95 -15.55
CA GLU A 103 9.46 14.88 -14.60
C GLU A 103 10.98 14.81 -14.60
N THR A 104 11.54 13.60 -14.71
CA THR A 104 13.00 13.37 -14.66
C THR A 104 13.69 13.71 -15.97
N ALA A 105 13.04 13.51 -17.13
CA ALA A 105 13.59 13.89 -18.43
C ALA A 105 13.71 15.42 -18.65
N LYS A 106 13.09 16.24 -17.79
CA LYS A 106 13.17 17.71 -17.82
C LYS A 106 14.33 18.26 -16.97
N ARG A 107 15.07 17.41 -16.28
CA ARG A 107 16.23 17.77 -15.45
C ARG A 107 17.51 17.43 -16.20
#